data_AF-A0A0T1S1B4-F1
#
_entry.id   AF-A0A0T1S1B4-F1
#
_cell.length_a   1.000
_cell.length_b   1.000
_cell.length_c   1.000
_cell.angle_alpha   90.00
_cell.angle_beta   90.00
_cell.angle_gamma   90.00
#
_symmetry.space_group_name_H-M   'P 1'
#
loop_
_entity.id
_entity.type
_entity.pdbx_description
1 polymer ?
#
loop_
_entity_poly.entity_id
_entity_poly.type
_entity_poly.pdbx_seq_one_letter_code
_entity_poly.pdbx_strand_id
1 'polypeptide(L)'
;MRSPRPLRPLRTRRPRRFAALLLCAVAGLLPSAVPAGAAAPSPVPGTLGAYDISSVYSAGVSSGGYMATQLHVAYSGTFEGSAMFASGPYDCARGQLATALNACMDTTQNLQLAALEQSTRDRSAQGRIDPVENLAGDPVYVFSGSGDSTVKRPVADALADYYGRFGARVAYDRSTAAGHAWITPLGPNTCAVTQSPYLNDCGTDAEGALLGHLLGAVAAPGSGTGGSLIRFDQNAYAPGGSAAAVSMGGEGFAYVPASCAQGARCRLLVALHGCKQGYAYQGFGTRFVQGAYLNEYADTNDMIVLYPQAAPTATLENPNGCWNWWGYLGDTAYAQHGGKQIEAVMGMVRALRGTGTPPESGRTVLSSTDAEDGYVKAAADGSGASVGTLEDLYGLALGRGTDGRVNRLVVSFDTSRIPAGKEITRAWLTVTRSSGSGDPWASPAGNRLLVDLRSGCFGGCAVEAGDWSAAASVAGAARIDAFASGSAVSTDLSAQALAALNRGGVTQFRLGFAAAPTGTAYLFVNRDAPVTLTVEYR
;
A
#
# COMPACT_ATOMS: atom_id res chain seq x y z
N MET A 1 24.62 -102.00 -23.08
CA MET A 1 23.31 -101.56 -23.59
C MET A 1 22.71 -100.56 -22.60
N ARG A 2 22.32 -99.38 -23.11
CA ARG A 2 21.33 -98.38 -22.61
C ARG A 2 21.42 -97.84 -21.16
N SER A 3 22.03 -96.64 -21.04
CA SER A 3 21.50 -95.35 -20.53
C SER A 3 20.02 -95.25 -20.03
N PRO A 4 19.59 -94.16 -19.32
CA PRO A 4 20.33 -93.15 -18.51
C PRO A 4 19.57 -92.50 -17.29
N ARG A 5 20.25 -91.54 -16.61
CA ARG A 5 19.77 -90.16 -16.21
C ARG A 5 19.16 -89.88 -14.79
N PRO A 6 19.14 -88.59 -14.30
CA PRO A 6 20.19 -88.04 -13.41
C PRO A 6 19.73 -87.13 -12.21
N LEU A 7 20.73 -86.66 -11.42
CA LEU A 7 20.92 -85.35 -10.72
C LEU A 7 19.80 -84.68 -9.88
N ARG A 8 20.08 -84.39 -8.58
CA ARG A 8 20.02 -83.03 -7.92
C ARG A 8 20.42 -83.03 -6.41
N PRO A 9 20.55 -81.89 -5.68
CA PRO A 9 21.81 -81.48 -5.02
C PRO A 9 21.75 -81.30 -3.48
N LEU A 10 22.83 -80.69 -2.96
CA LEU A 10 23.37 -80.60 -1.60
C LEU A 10 22.60 -79.74 -0.57
N ARG A 11 22.46 -80.36 0.61
CA ARG A 11 22.70 -79.92 2.01
C ARG A 11 22.17 -78.57 2.52
N THR A 12 21.26 -78.69 3.49
CA THR A 12 20.99 -77.75 4.58
C THR A 12 21.80 -78.13 5.83
N ARG A 13 22.34 -77.14 6.57
CA ARG A 13 22.77 -77.31 7.97
C ARG A 13 22.32 -76.11 8.81
N ARG A 14 21.69 -76.47 9.93
CA ARG A 14 21.06 -75.62 10.97
C ARG A 14 22.08 -74.78 11.77
N PRO A 15 21.62 -73.69 12.41
CA PRO A 15 22.48 -72.72 13.09
C PRO A 15 22.83 -73.13 14.53
N ARG A 16 23.99 -72.67 14.99
CA ARG A 16 24.45 -72.71 16.39
C ARG A 16 24.26 -71.34 17.04
N ARG A 17 23.85 -71.39 18.30
CA ARG A 17 23.52 -70.28 19.20
C ARG A 17 24.76 -69.44 19.54
N PHE A 18 24.62 -68.12 19.51
CA PHE A 18 25.43 -67.19 20.29
C PHE A 18 24.50 -66.41 21.21
N ALA A 19 24.90 -66.34 22.49
CA ALA A 19 24.22 -65.62 23.55
C ALA A 19 24.38 -64.10 23.34
N ALA A 20 23.26 -63.37 23.36
CA ALA A 20 23.26 -61.92 23.45
C ALA A 20 22.89 -61.52 24.88
N LEU A 21 23.77 -60.74 25.52
CA LEU A 21 23.49 -60.09 26.80
C LEU A 21 22.30 -59.13 26.65
N LEU A 22 21.30 -59.29 27.51
CA LEU A 22 20.31 -58.26 27.80
C LEU A 22 20.99 -57.12 28.59
N LEU A 23 21.35 -56.04 27.91
CA LEU A 23 21.37 -54.72 28.55
C LEU A 23 19.98 -54.11 28.36
N CYS A 24 19.21 -54.07 29.43
CA CYS A 24 18.05 -53.18 29.54
C CYS A 24 18.54 -51.73 29.58
N ALA A 25 18.83 -51.15 28.43
CA ALA A 25 18.80 -49.70 28.28
C ALA A 25 17.33 -49.30 28.27
N VAL A 26 16.82 -48.84 29.42
CA VAL A 26 15.61 -48.03 29.46
C VAL A 26 15.97 -46.74 28.73
N ALA A 27 15.82 -46.75 27.41
CA ALA A 27 15.74 -45.52 26.63
C ALA A 27 14.49 -44.82 27.16
N GLY A 28 14.70 -43.83 28.03
CA GLY A 28 13.66 -42.89 28.39
C GLY A 28 13.11 -42.33 27.08
N LEU A 29 11.89 -42.74 26.74
CA LEU A 29 11.04 -42.02 25.82
C LEU A 29 10.79 -40.66 26.47
N LEU A 30 11.75 -39.75 26.31
CA LEU A 30 11.49 -38.33 26.44
C LEU A 30 10.46 -38.05 25.35
N PRO A 31 9.25 -37.56 25.69
CA PRO A 31 8.37 -37.02 24.69
C PRO A 31 9.16 -35.92 23.98
N SER A 32 9.39 -36.07 22.68
CA SER A 32 9.72 -34.94 21.83
C SER A 32 8.60 -33.94 22.01
N ALA A 33 8.86 -32.91 22.83
CA ALA A 33 7.94 -31.82 23.04
C ALA A 33 7.73 -31.16 21.67
N VAL A 34 6.59 -31.44 21.06
CA VAL A 34 6.06 -30.58 20.00
C VAL A 34 6.02 -29.19 20.64
N PRO A 35 6.64 -28.16 20.05
CA PRO A 35 6.52 -26.82 20.59
C PRO A 35 5.03 -26.51 20.65
N ALA A 36 4.53 -26.28 21.86
CA ALA A 36 3.16 -25.83 22.05
C ALA A 36 3.06 -24.49 21.33
N GLY A 37 2.41 -24.48 20.16
CA GLY A 37 2.32 -23.30 19.31
C GLY A 37 1.62 -22.18 20.07
N ALA A 38 2.40 -21.22 20.55
CA ALA A 38 1.86 -20.01 21.11
C ALA A 38 1.44 -19.11 19.96
N ALA A 39 0.18 -19.23 19.55
CA ALA A 39 -0.40 -18.37 18.52
C ALA A 39 -0.15 -16.89 18.88
N ALA A 40 0.24 -16.10 17.88
CA ALA A 40 0.40 -14.65 18.05
C ALA A 40 -0.84 -14.03 18.72
N PRO A 41 -0.67 -12.99 19.55
CA PRO A 41 -1.76 -12.45 20.35
C PRO A 41 -2.86 -11.92 19.43
N SER A 42 -4.09 -11.88 19.94
CA SER A 42 -5.20 -11.31 19.16
C SER A 42 -4.88 -9.86 18.77
N PRO A 43 -5.15 -9.45 17.51
CA PRO A 43 -4.84 -8.10 17.08
C PRO A 43 -5.56 -7.05 17.92
N VAL A 44 -4.83 -6.03 18.36
CA VAL A 44 -5.37 -4.86 19.07
C VAL A 44 -5.37 -3.65 18.12
N PRO A 45 -6.47 -2.86 18.03
CA PRO A 45 -6.46 -1.64 17.25
C PRO A 45 -5.39 -0.64 17.74
N GLY A 46 -4.68 0.00 16.82
CA GLY A 46 -3.69 1.03 17.15
C GLY A 46 -3.07 1.68 15.92
N THR A 47 -2.02 2.47 16.13
CA THR A 47 -1.22 3.12 15.09
C THR A 47 0.21 2.59 15.13
N LEU A 48 0.99 2.77 14.04
CA LEU A 48 2.43 2.50 14.11
C LEU A 48 3.10 3.59 14.95
N GLY A 49 3.69 3.18 16.07
CA GLY A 49 4.55 4.04 16.90
C GLY A 49 5.95 4.17 16.32
N ALA A 50 6.73 5.14 16.80
CA ALA A 50 8.14 5.27 16.50
C ALA A 50 8.99 4.48 17.52
N TYR A 51 10.02 3.79 17.04
CA TYR A 51 10.93 2.95 17.82
C TYR A 51 12.39 3.26 17.44
N ASP A 52 13.35 2.96 18.34
CA ASP A 52 14.78 3.00 17.99
C ASP A 52 15.13 1.77 17.13
N ILE A 53 15.01 1.93 15.80
CA ILE A 53 15.27 0.86 14.83
C ILE A 53 16.72 0.94 14.33
N SER A 54 17.51 -0.08 14.65
CA SER A 54 18.92 -0.17 14.26
C SER A 54 19.14 -0.60 12.82
N SER A 55 18.32 -1.52 12.32
CA SER A 55 18.43 -2.11 10.98
C SER A 55 17.08 -2.59 10.48
N VAL A 56 16.92 -2.65 9.16
CA VAL A 56 15.68 -3.07 8.49
C VAL A 56 15.97 -4.19 7.51
N TYR A 57 15.12 -5.21 7.51
CA TYR A 57 15.18 -6.34 6.58
C TYR A 57 13.80 -6.59 5.99
N SER A 58 13.74 -7.29 4.86
CA SER A 58 12.48 -7.78 4.28
C SER A 58 12.46 -9.30 4.19
N ALA A 59 11.28 -9.90 4.29
CA ALA A 59 11.07 -11.30 4.02
C ALA A 59 9.74 -11.51 3.30
N GLY A 60 9.62 -12.53 2.46
CA GLY A 60 8.34 -12.86 1.86
C GLY A 60 8.30 -14.16 1.07
N VAL A 61 7.08 -14.58 0.75
CA VAL A 61 6.82 -15.77 -0.09
C VAL A 61 6.07 -15.39 -1.37
N SER A 62 6.34 -16.09 -2.48
CA SER A 62 5.58 -15.93 -3.73
C SER A 62 5.63 -14.47 -4.21
N SER A 63 4.49 -13.84 -4.51
CA SER A 63 4.43 -12.41 -4.82
C SER A 63 5.00 -11.51 -3.71
N GLY A 64 4.87 -11.90 -2.44
CA GLY A 64 5.52 -11.22 -1.32
C GLY A 64 7.04 -11.37 -1.32
N GLY A 65 7.55 -12.52 -1.80
CA GLY A 65 8.98 -12.72 -2.02
C GLY A 65 9.52 -11.89 -3.19
N TYR A 66 8.72 -11.69 -4.26
CA TYR A 66 9.05 -10.72 -5.31
C TYR A 66 9.05 -9.29 -4.77
N MET A 67 8.07 -8.92 -3.96
CA MET A 67 8.02 -7.59 -3.32
C MET A 67 9.17 -7.37 -2.33
N ALA A 68 9.58 -8.40 -1.57
CA ALA A 68 10.76 -8.34 -0.71
C ALA A 68 12.04 -8.07 -1.52
N THR A 69 12.19 -8.72 -2.68
CA THR A 69 13.28 -8.41 -3.63
C THR A 69 13.19 -6.98 -4.15
N GLN A 70 11.99 -6.50 -4.50
CA GLN A 70 11.80 -5.13 -4.99
C GLN A 70 12.13 -4.08 -3.92
N LEU A 71 11.69 -4.27 -2.68
CA LEU A 71 12.01 -3.37 -1.56
C LEU A 71 13.51 -3.31 -1.31
N HIS A 72 14.16 -4.47 -1.23
CA HIS A 72 15.59 -4.55 -0.97
C HIS A 72 16.42 -3.91 -2.08
N VAL A 73 16.11 -4.16 -3.36
CA VAL A 73 16.84 -3.56 -4.48
C VAL A 73 16.53 -2.08 -4.65
N ALA A 74 15.25 -1.68 -4.52
CA ALA A 74 14.87 -0.29 -4.73
C ALA A 74 15.37 0.63 -3.62
N TYR A 75 15.29 0.18 -2.36
CA TYR A 75 15.66 0.95 -1.15
C TYR A 75 16.79 0.27 -0.38
N SER A 76 17.85 -0.16 -1.07
CA SER A 76 19.01 -0.84 -0.48
C SER A 76 19.77 0.02 0.53
N GLY A 77 19.59 1.34 0.52
CA GLY A 77 20.09 2.23 1.59
C GLY A 77 19.24 2.17 2.88
N THR A 78 18.08 1.51 2.85
CA THR A 78 17.23 1.26 4.02
C THR A 78 17.23 -0.20 4.44
N PHE A 79 17.08 -1.13 3.49
CA PHE A 79 17.05 -2.57 3.76
C PHE A 79 18.46 -3.14 3.68
N GLU A 80 18.94 -3.73 4.77
CA GLU A 80 20.28 -4.30 4.92
C GLU A 80 20.32 -5.82 4.63
N GLY A 81 19.32 -6.34 3.91
CA GLY A 81 19.20 -7.76 3.62
C GLY A 81 17.76 -8.22 3.41
N SER A 82 17.62 -9.41 2.83
CA SER A 82 16.30 -9.93 2.45
C SER A 82 16.19 -11.46 2.44
N ALA A 83 15.01 -12.00 2.74
CA ALA A 83 14.71 -13.42 2.69
C ALA A 83 13.52 -13.74 1.76
N MET A 84 13.70 -14.70 0.85
CA MET A 84 12.75 -14.96 -0.22
C MET A 84 12.41 -16.44 -0.37
N PHE A 85 11.14 -16.77 -0.20
CA PHE A 85 10.60 -18.11 -0.37
C PHE A 85 9.83 -18.20 -1.69
N ALA A 86 10.17 -19.17 -2.53
CA ALA A 86 9.41 -19.49 -3.73
C ALA A 86 9.10 -18.25 -4.62
N SER A 87 10.13 -17.45 -4.91
CA SER A 87 10.03 -16.23 -5.72
C SER A 87 11.18 -16.13 -6.74
N GLY A 88 11.35 -14.97 -7.36
CA GLY A 88 12.32 -14.76 -8.44
C GLY A 88 13.00 -13.39 -8.47
N PRO A 89 13.84 -13.15 -9.50
CA PRO A 89 14.65 -11.94 -9.62
C PRO A 89 13.85 -10.63 -9.67
N TYR A 90 14.54 -9.54 -9.31
CA TYR A 90 14.03 -8.18 -9.43
C TYR A 90 13.55 -7.84 -10.85
N ASP A 91 12.41 -7.15 -10.95
CA ASP A 91 11.78 -6.72 -12.20
C ASP A 91 11.59 -7.84 -13.24
N CYS A 92 11.50 -9.11 -12.80
CA CYS A 92 11.44 -10.26 -13.71
C CYS A 92 10.29 -10.15 -14.72
N ALA A 93 9.11 -9.71 -14.26
CA ALA A 93 7.92 -9.60 -15.10
C ALA A 93 7.99 -8.41 -16.08
N ARG A 94 8.85 -7.41 -15.84
CA ARG A 94 9.01 -6.20 -16.68
C ARG A 94 7.69 -5.52 -17.06
N GLY A 95 6.78 -5.43 -16.09
CA GLY A 95 5.45 -4.83 -16.27
C GLY A 95 4.48 -5.65 -17.14
N GLN A 96 4.75 -6.94 -17.36
CA GLN A 96 3.95 -7.78 -18.25
C GLN A 96 3.50 -9.07 -17.57
N LEU A 97 2.17 -9.24 -17.44
CA LEU A 97 1.58 -10.46 -16.85
C LEU A 97 1.97 -11.73 -17.62
N ALA A 98 2.07 -11.67 -18.95
CA ALA A 98 2.49 -12.81 -19.75
C ALA A 98 3.92 -13.26 -19.41
N THR A 99 4.85 -12.31 -19.22
CA THR A 99 6.22 -12.61 -18.78
C THR A 99 6.24 -13.12 -17.34
N ALA A 100 5.42 -12.54 -16.45
CA ALA A 100 5.26 -12.99 -15.08
C ALA A 100 4.91 -14.49 -15.02
N LEU A 101 3.91 -14.92 -15.78
CA LEU A 101 3.44 -16.32 -15.79
C LEU A 101 4.43 -17.27 -16.48
N ASN A 102 5.00 -16.87 -17.61
CA ASN A 102 5.75 -17.81 -18.46
C ASN A 102 7.25 -17.82 -18.16
N ALA A 103 7.86 -16.69 -17.81
CA ALA A 103 9.29 -16.59 -17.55
C ALA A 103 9.61 -16.67 -16.04
N CYS A 104 8.76 -16.06 -15.22
CA CYS A 104 9.00 -15.87 -13.79
C CYS A 104 8.24 -16.87 -12.90
N MET A 105 7.54 -17.84 -13.49
CA MET A 105 6.82 -18.89 -12.76
C MET A 105 7.03 -20.25 -13.45
N ASP A 106 6.47 -20.42 -14.65
CA ASP A 106 6.39 -21.73 -15.33
C ASP A 106 7.64 -22.10 -16.14
N THR A 107 8.55 -21.14 -16.37
CA THR A 107 9.82 -21.30 -17.12
C THR A 107 9.68 -21.73 -18.58
N THR A 108 8.49 -21.53 -19.18
CA THR A 108 8.25 -21.75 -20.62
C THR A 108 8.89 -20.66 -21.48
N GLN A 109 9.24 -19.53 -20.88
CA GLN A 109 10.04 -18.46 -21.47
C GLN A 109 11.34 -18.26 -20.68
N ASN A 110 12.40 -17.81 -21.35
CA ASN A 110 13.63 -17.43 -20.67
C ASN A 110 13.45 -16.06 -19.98
N LEU A 111 13.73 -15.99 -18.68
CA LEU A 111 13.67 -14.75 -17.89
C LEU A 111 14.77 -13.73 -18.22
N GLN A 112 15.80 -14.14 -18.97
CA GLN A 112 16.93 -13.33 -19.43
C GLN A 112 17.69 -12.64 -18.28
N LEU A 113 18.32 -13.43 -17.41
CA LEU A 113 18.92 -12.93 -16.17
C LEU A 113 19.92 -11.77 -16.38
N ALA A 114 20.78 -11.87 -17.39
CA ALA A 114 21.74 -10.81 -17.70
C ALA A 114 21.06 -9.48 -18.08
N ALA A 115 19.88 -9.53 -18.73
CA ALA A 115 19.13 -8.32 -19.05
C ALA A 115 18.46 -7.71 -17.82
N LEU A 116 18.00 -8.54 -16.86
CA LEU A 116 17.49 -8.07 -15.58
C LEU A 116 18.58 -7.40 -14.73
N GLU A 117 19.77 -8.00 -14.71
CA GLU A 117 20.96 -7.41 -14.08
C GLU A 117 21.29 -6.04 -14.69
N GLN A 118 21.39 -5.95 -16.02
CA GLN A 118 21.69 -4.69 -16.71
C GLN A 118 20.62 -3.63 -16.44
N SER A 119 19.34 -3.98 -16.55
CA SER A 119 18.21 -3.08 -16.25
C SER A 119 18.29 -2.52 -14.83
N THR A 120 18.71 -3.35 -13.86
CA THR A 120 18.90 -2.91 -12.46
C THR A 120 20.00 -1.86 -12.38
N ARG A 121 21.18 -2.12 -12.99
CA ARG A 121 22.30 -1.17 -13.03
C ARG A 121 21.89 0.15 -13.70
N ASP A 122 21.15 0.08 -14.80
CA ASP A 122 20.66 1.25 -15.52
C ASP A 122 19.69 2.08 -14.68
N ARG A 123 18.75 1.44 -13.96
CA ARG A 123 17.81 2.14 -13.06
C ARG A 123 18.54 2.81 -11.90
N SER A 124 19.56 2.16 -11.35
CA SER A 124 20.39 2.72 -10.28
C SER A 124 21.19 3.93 -10.77
N ALA A 125 21.84 3.84 -11.95
CA ALA A 125 22.53 4.96 -12.58
C ALA A 125 21.59 6.15 -12.89
N GLN A 126 20.30 5.88 -13.10
CA GLN A 126 19.27 6.90 -13.30
C GLN A 126 18.68 7.47 -11.99
N GLY A 127 19.12 6.98 -10.82
CA GLY A 127 18.58 7.36 -9.51
C GLY A 127 17.13 6.90 -9.27
N ARG A 128 16.64 5.94 -10.06
CA ARG A 128 15.28 5.37 -9.91
C ARG A 128 15.21 4.32 -8.82
N ILE A 129 16.35 3.74 -8.46
CA ILE A 129 16.56 2.89 -7.29
C ILE A 129 17.86 3.33 -6.64
N ASP A 130 18.10 2.88 -5.41
CA ASP A 130 19.35 3.11 -4.70
C ASP A 130 20.58 2.53 -5.44
N PRO A 131 21.82 2.98 -5.09
CA PRO A 131 23.06 2.42 -5.61
C PRO A 131 23.11 0.90 -5.49
N VAL A 132 23.42 0.20 -6.59
CA VAL A 132 23.56 -1.28 -6.59
C VAL A 132 24.74 -1.74 -5.75
N GLU A 133 25.69 -0.86 -5.48
CA GLU A 133 26.84 -1.09 -4.60
C GLU A 133 26.41 -1.38 -3.16
N ASN A 134 25.24 -0.88 -2.73
CA ASN A 134 24.71 -1.16 -1.40
C ASN A 134 24.42 -2.65 -1.21
N LEU A 135 24.04 -3.37 -2.28
CA LEU A 135 23.73 -4.80 -2.22
C LEU A 135 24.98 -5.68 -1.95
N ALA A 136 26.18 -5.13 -2.13
CA ALA A 136 27.41 -5.87 -1.95
C ALA A 136 27.64 -6.16 -0.45
N GLY A 137 27.70 -7.45 -0.10
CA GLY A 137 27.86 -7.89 1.28
C GLY A 137 26.55 -8.09 2.05
N ASP A 138 25.41 -7.62 1.53
CA ASP A 138 24.13 -7.81 2.19
C ASP A 138 23.78 -9.30 2.32
N PRO A 139 23.32 -9.76 3.50
CA PRO A 139 22.83 -11.11 3.67
C PRO A 139 21.51 -11.31 2.92
N VAL A 140 21.49 -12.30 2.02
CA VAL A 140 20.30 -12.70 1.27
C VAL A 140 20.02 -14.18 1.49
N TYR A 141 18.82 -14.50 1.98
CA TYR A 141 18.36 -15.88 2.13
C TYR A 141 17.36 -16.22 1.02
N VAL A 142 17.60 -17.31 0.30
CA VAL A 142 16.70 -17.82 -0.74
C VAL A 142 16.24 -19.21 -0.33
N PHE A 143 14.95 -19.51 -0.54
CA PHE A 143 14.39 -20.83 -0.31
C PHE A 143 13.59 -21.32 -1.52
N SER A 144 13.82 -22.57 -1.95
CA SER A 144 12.96 -23.24 -2.94
C SER A 144 12.79 -24.75 -2.70
N GLY A 145 11.54 -25.22 -2.74
CA GLY A 145 11.22 -26.64 -2.65
C GLY A 145 11.30 -27.36 -4.00
N SER A 146 11.64 -28.65 -4.00
CA SER A 146 11.66 -29.44 -5.25
C SER A 146 10.25 -29.79 -5.74
N GLY A 147 9.25 -29.65 -4.87
CA GLY A 147 7.83 -29.87 -5.16
C GLY A 147 7.10 -28.61 -5.61
N ASP A 148 7.76 -27.45 -5.66
CA ASP A 148 7.13 -26.20 -6.12
C ASP A 148 6.92 -26.23 -7.64
N SER A 149 5.65 -26.40 -8.02
CA SER A 149 5.19 -26.36 -9.42
C SER A 149 4.57 -25.01 -9.82
N THR A 150 4.61 -24.01 -8.94
CA THR A 150 4.02 -22.68 -9.17
C THR A 150 5.10 -21.67 -9.51
N VAL A 151 6.10 -21.49 -8.64
CA VAL A 151 7.34 -20.78 -8.96
C VAL A 151 8.44 -21.82 -8.99
N LYS A 152 8.71 -22.32 -10.20
CA LYS A 152 9.61 -23.46 -10.35
C LYS A 152 11.02 -23.10 -9.89
N ARG A 153 11.70 -24.09 -9.31
CA ARG A 153 13.08 -23.96 -8.81
C ARG A 153 14.06 -23.19 -9.70
N PRO A 154 14.08 -23.33 -11.05
CA PRO A 154 14.99 -22.54 -11.89
C PRO A 154 14.81 -21.03 -11.76
N VAL A 155 13.63 -20.55 -11.38
CA VAL A 155 13.38 -19.13 -11.10
C VAL A 155 14.09 -18.70 -9.80
N ALA A 156 14.01 -19.50 -8.75
CA ALA A 156 14.72 -19.25 -7.49
C ALA A 156 16.24 -19.44 -7.64
N ASP A 157 16.69 -20.37 -8.49
CA ASP A 157 18.10 -20.51 -8.86
C ASP A 157 18.60 -19.21 -9.52
N ALA A 158 17.81 -18.63 -10.42
CA ALA A 158 18.12 -17.34 -11.04
C ALA A 158 18.09 -16.17 -10.06
N LEU A 159 17.24 -16.21 -9.02
CA LEU A 159 17.24 -15.22 -7.94
C LEU A 159 18.53 -15.27 -7.12
N ALA A 160 19.00 -16.47 -6.77
CA ALA A 160 20.26 -16.64 -6.08
C ALA A 160 21.45 -16.16 -6.93
N ASP A 161 21.48 -16.47 -8.23
CA ASP A 161 22.50 -15.96 -9.16
C ASP A 161 22.41 -14.42 -9.30
N TYR A 162 21.21 -13.87 -9.47
CA TYR A 162 20.97 -12.43 -9.54
C TYR A 162 21.65 -11.67 -8.40
N TYR A 163 21.39 -12.05 -7.14
CA TYR A 163 22.01 -11.41 -5.98
C TYR A 163 23.51 -11.65 -5.89
N GLY A 164 23.97 -12.86 -6.24
CA GLY A 164 25.40 -13.17 -6.29
C GLY A 164 26.17 -12.24 -7.23
N ARG A 165 25.58 -11.84 -8.36
CA ARG A 165 26.18 -10.89 -9.33
C ARG A 165 26.26 -9.44 -8.84
N PHE A 166 25.50 -9.09 -7.80
CA PHE A 166 25.61 -7.82 -7.09
C PHE A 166 26.50 -7.91 -5.84
N GLY A 167 27.11 -9.08 -5.58
CA GLY A 167 28.05 -9.27 -4.47
C GLY A 167 27.38 -9.51 -3.11
N ALA A 168 26.08 -9.76 -3.07
CA ALA A 168 25.38 -10.14 -1.84
C ALA A 168 25.88 -11.49 -1.30
N ARG A 169 25.81 -11.68 0.02
CA ARG A 169 26.10 -12.95 0.68
C ARG A 169 24.86 -13.84 0.63
N VAL A 170 24.76 -14.68 -0.40
CA VAL A 170 23.58 -15.53 -0.62
C VAL A 170 23.70 -16.86 0.13
N ALA A 171 22.72 -17.15 0.99
CA ALA A 171 22.44 -18.50 1.49
C ALA A 171 21.20 -19.03 0.78
N TYR A 172 21.33 -20.16 0.08
CA TYR A 172 20.24 -20.75 -0.69
C TYR A 172 19.89 -22.16 -0.20
N ASP A 173 18.78 -22.26 0.53
CA ASP A 173 18.21 -23.54 0.92
C ASP A 173 17.26 -24.09 -0.15
N ARG A 174 17.53 -25.32 -0.55
CA ARG A 174 16.75 -26.08 -1.54
C ARG A 174 16.69 -27.56 -1.18
N SER A 175 16.89 -27.85 0.10
CA SER A 175 17.11 -29.20 0.64
C SER A 175 15.82 -30.02 0.75
N THR A 176 14.66 -29.36 0.80
CA THR A 176 13.37 -30.04 1.04
C THR A 176 12.56 -30.23 -0.25
N ALA A 177 11.58 -31.13 -0.16
CA ALA A 177 10.59 -31.36 -1.20
C ALA A 177 9.36 -30.45 -1.07
N ALA A 178 9.55 -29.25 -0.50
CA ALA A 178 8.46 -28.30 -0.27
C ALA A 178 7.66 -28.00 -1.54
N GLY A 179 6.34 -27.84 -1.39
CA GLY A 179 5.46 -27.22 -2.38
C GLY A 179 5.61 -25.69 -2.38
N HIS A 180 4.72 -25.01 -3.09
CA HIS A 180 4.68 -23.54 -3.11
C HIS A 180 4.05 -22.99 -1.83
N ALA A 181 4.88 -22.66 -0.84
CA ALA A 181 4.45 -22.22 0.48
C ALA A 181 5.54 -21.45 1.23
N TRP A 182 5.13 -20.75 2.29
CA TRP A 182 6.04 -20.33 3.36
C TRP A 182 6.32 -21.56 4.23
N ILE A 183 7.59 -21.85 4.50
CA ILE A 183 7.98 -23.05 5.25
C ILE A 183 8.21 -22.67 6.69
N THR A 184 7.50 -23.32 7.59
CA THR A 184 7.40 -22.92 9.00
C THR A 184 7.01 -24.13 9.85
N PRO A 185 7.58 -24.31 11.05
CA PRO A 185 7.16 -25.33 12.01
C PRO A 185 5.68 -25.24 12.43
N LEU A 186 5.04 -24.08 12.24
CA LEU A 186 3.62 -23.87 12.58
C LEU A 186 2.67 -24.15 11.40
N GLY A 187 3.20 -24.62 10.27
CA GLY A 187 2.43 -24.86 9.06
C GLY A 187 1.45 -26.03 9.22
N PRO A 188 0.14 -25.87 8.96
CA PRO A 188 -0.82 -26.97 9.05
C PRO A 188 -0.72 -27.96 7.88
N ASN A 189 -0.06 -27.58 6.78
CA ASN A 189 0.13 -28.45 5.63
C ASN A 189 1.41 -29.27 5.76
N THR A 190 1.42 -30.46 5.19
CA THR A 190 2.65 -31.24 5.03
C THR A 190 3.55 -30.63 3.93
N CYS A 191 4.85 -30.84 4.06
CA CYS A 191 5.89 -30.19 3.24
C CYS A 191 5.56 -30.03 1.75
N ALA A 192 5.15 -31.09 1.06
CA ALA A 192 4.99 -31.09 -0.40
C ALA A 192 3.68 -30.44 -0.92
N VAL A 193 2.79 -29.99 -0.04
CA VAL A 193 1.46 -29.48 -0.41
C VAL A 193 1.54 -28.07 -1.01
N THR A 194 0.76 -27.80 -2.06
CA THR A 194 0.60 -26.45 -2.63
C THR A 194 -0.86 -26.02 -2.55
N GLN A 195 -1.33 -25.70 -1.34
CA GLN A 195 -2.72 -25.37 -1.06
C GLN A 195 -2.84 -24.40 0.12
N SER A 196 -3.96 -23.67 0.20
CA SER A 196 -4.27 -22.79 1.34
C SER A 196 -4.17 -23.55 2.67
N PRO A 197 -3.52 -22.99 3.72
CA PRO A 197 -3.08 -21.60 3.83
C PRO A 197 -1.70 -21.28 3.25
N TYR A 198 -1.07 -22.21 2.52
CA TYR A 198 0.28 -22.09 1.96
C TYR A 198 1.34 -21.83 3.04
N LEU A 199 1.17 -22.51 4.17
CA LEU A 199 2.09 -22.57 5.31
C LEU A 199 2.37 -24.05 5.54
N ASN A 200 3.60 -24.50 5.30
CA ASN A 200 3.93 -25.92 5.32
C ASN A 200 4.99 -26.24 6.36
N ASP A 201 4.77 -27.31 7.11
CA ASP A 201 5.78 -27.91 7.98
C ASP A 201 6.60 -28.95 7.19
N CYS A 202 7.90 -28.67 7.08
CA CYS A 202 8.89 -29.54 6.45
C CYS A 202 9.82 -30.23 7.44
N GLY A 203 9.55 -30.15 8.75
CA GLY A 203 10.41 -30.69 9.80
C GLY A 203 11.72 -29.88 9.98
N THR A 204 11.72 -28.63 9.54
CA THR A 204 12.87 -27.70 9.58
C THR A 204 12.46 -26.38 10.21
N ASP A 205 13.39 -25.72 10.90
CA ASP A 205 13.21 -24.35 11.38
C ASP A 205 13.77 -23.35 10.36
N ALA A 206 12.94 -23.01 9.37
CA ALA A 206 13.36 -22.12 8.29
C ALA A 206 13.53 -20.67 8.79
N GLU A 207 12.75 -20.26 9.79
CA GLU A 207 12.84 -18.95 10.43
C GLU A 207 14.16 -18.79 11.20
N GLY A 208 14.58 -19.80 11.95
CA GLY A 208 15.90 -19.80 12.59
C GLY A 208 17.04 -19.70 11.58
N ALA A 209 16.94 -20.42 10.46
CA ALA A 209 17.93 -20.37 9.39
C ALA A 209 17.98 -19.00 8.69
N LEU A 210 16.82 -18.46 8.31
CA LEU A 210 16.75 -17.17 7.61
C LEU A 210 17.19 -16.02 8.53
N LEU A 211 16.72 -15.99 9.78
CA LEU A 211 17.08 -14.92 10.73
C LEU A 211 18.54 -15.04 11.15
N GLY A 212 19.05 -16.26 11.31
CA GLY A 212 20.48 -16.47 11.56
C GLY A 212 21.36 -15.95 10.42
N HIS A 213 20.93 -16.12 9.17
CA HIS A 213 21.66 -15.56 8.03
C HIS A 213 21.60 -14.03 7.95
N LEU A 214 20.42 -13.45 8.20
CA LEU A 214 20.22 -11.99 8.15
C LEU A 214 20.87 -11.25 9.33
N LEU A 215 20.74 -11.79 10.53
CA LEU A 215 21.07 -11.11 11.79
C LEU A 215 22.37 -11.61 12.42
N GLY A 216 22.89 -12.76 11.98
CA GLY A 216 24.01 -13.46 12.60
C GLY A 216 23.53 -14.44 13.69
N ALA A 217 23.96 -14.25 14.94
CA ALA A 217 23.49 -15.11 16.02
C ALA A 217 22.06 -14.70 16.44
N VAL A 218 21.14 -15.66 16.46
CA VAL A 218 19.76 -15.47 16.95
C VAL A 218 19.49 -16.37 18.16
N ALA A 219 18.79 -15.82 19.15
CA ALA A 219 18.28 -16.59 20.27
C ALA A 219 17.15 -17.52 19.81
N ALA A 220 17.01 -18.65 20.49
CA ALA A 220 15.91 -19.58 20.26
C ALA A 220 14.54 -18.88 20.41
N PRO A 221 13.50 -19.34 19.69
CA PRO A 221 12.18 -18.73 19.73
C PRO A 221 11.58 -18.87 21.14
N GLY A 222 10.82 -17.86 21.55
CA GLY A 222 10.10 -17.89 22.82
C GLY A 222 9.01 -18.97 22.84
N SER A 223 8.70 -19.49 24.03
CA SER A 223 7.56 -20.41 24.24
C SER A 223 6.19 -19.71 24.21
N GLY A 224 6.16 -18.43 23.82
CA GLY A 224 5.08 -17.47 23.96
C GLY A 224 5.39 -16.18 23.20
N THR A 225 4.35 -15.41 22.88
CA THR A 225 4.48 -14.03 22.37
C THR A 225 4.09 -13.07 23.49
N GLY A 226 5.07 -12.43 24.14
CA GLY A 226 4.89 -11.44 25.19
C GLY A 226 4.64 -10.02 24.66
N GLY A 227 4.76 -9.81 23.36
CA GLY A 227 4.49 -8.57 22.66
C GLY A 227 3.01 -8.32 22.34
N SER A 228 2.75 -7.25 21.59
CA SER A 228 1.42 -6.87 21.11
C SER A 228 1.34 -6.93 19.59
N LEU A 229 0.26 -7.51 19.06
CA LEU A 229 -0.05 -7.47 17.64
C LEU A 229 -0.93 -6.27 17.33
N ILE A 230 -0.33 -5.19 16.87
CA ILE A 230 -1.04 -3.94 16.53
C ILE A 230 -1.69 -4.10 15.15
N ARG A 231 -2.99 -3.81 15.05
CA ARG A 231 -3.72 -3.65 13.79
C ARG A 231 -3.90 -2.16 13.49
N PHE A 232 -3.33 -1.69 12.39
CA PHE A 232 -3.33 -0.28 11.99
C PHE A 232 -3.98 -0.07 10.61
N ASP A 233 -4.31 1.19 10.30
CA ASP A 233 -4.89 1.59 9.01
C ASP A 233 -3.80 1.87 7.97
N GLN A 234 -3.77 1.09 6.88
CA GLN A 234 -2.80 1.27 5.79
C GLN A 234 -3.11 2.47 4.90
N ASN A 235 -4.33 3.03 4.94
CA ASN A 235 -4.67 4.22 4.16
C ASN A 235 -3.78 5.41 4.56
N ALA A 236 -3.36 5.48 5.83
CA ALA A 236 -2.44 6.49 6.34
C ALA A 236 -1.06 6.48 5.64
N TYR A 237 -0.67 5.35 5.04
CA TYR A 237 0.64 5.17 4.40
C TYR A 237 0.55 5.03 2.89
N ALA A 238 -0.63 4.70 2.35
CA ALA A 238 -0.83 4.57 0.91
C ALA A 238 -0.71 5.92 0.17
N PRO A 239 -0.01 5.99 -0.97
CA PRO A 239 -0.02 7.17 -1.82
C PRO A 239 -1.45 7.59 -2.19
N GLY A 240 -1.77 8.86 -2.01
CA GLY A 240 -3.13 9.38 -2.24
C GLY A 240 -4.16 9.00 -1.16
N GLY A 241 -3.73 8.43 -0.02
CA GLY A 241 -4.60 8.17 1.13
C GLY A 241 -5.58 7.01 0.95
N SER A 242 -5.36 6.14 -0.05
CA SER A 242 -6.24 5.01 -0.34
C SER A 242 -5.43 3.75 -0.62
N ALA A 243 -5.43 2.82 0.33
CA ALA A 243 -4.80 1.51 0.18
C ALA A 243 -5.50 0.68 -0.91
N ALA A 244 -6.82 0.77 -0.99
CA ALA A 244 -7.61 0.07 -2.01
C ALA A 244 -7.23 0.51 -3.45
N ALA A 245 -6.91 1.79 -3.65
CA ALA A 245 -6.49 2.33 -4.96
C ALA A 245 -5.17 1.73 -5.47
N VAL A 246 -4.41 1.08 -4.58
CA VAL A 246 -3.12 0.46 -4.88
C VAL A 246 -3.14 -1.06 -4.63
N SER A 247 -4.32 -1.69 -4.60
CA SER A 247 -4.50 -3.13 -4.33
C SER A 247 -3.97 -3.58 -2.97
N MET A 248 -4.07 -2.72 -1.95
CA MET A 248 -3.76 -3.04 -0.56
C MET A 248 -5.02 -3.04 0.31
N GLY A 249 -5.02 -3.84 1.38
CA GLY A 249 -6.10 -3.88 2.35
C GLY A 249 -6.18 -2.61 3.20
N GLY A 250 -7.31 -2.38 3.87
CA GLY A 250 -7.42 -1.28 4.83
C GLY A 250 -6.55 -1.52 6.07
N GLU A 251 -6.41 -2.77 6.48
CA GLU A 251 -5.69 -3.17 7.68
C GLU A 251 -4.26 -3.63 7.40
N GLY A 252 -3.33 -3.22 8.24
CA GLY A 252 -1.97 -3.76 8.34
C GLY A 252 -1.71 -4.24 9.77
N PHE A 253 -0.67 -5.05 9.96
CA PHE A 253 -0.33 -5.55 11.29
C PHE A 253 1.14 -5.32 11.63
N ALA A 254 1.45 -5.08 12.90
CA ALA A 254 2.82 -5.04 13.40
C ALA A 254 2.90 -5.77 14.74
N TYR A 255 3.75 -6.79 14.81
CA TYR A 255 4.08 -7.43 16.08
C TYR A 255 5.22 -6.68 16.75
N VAL A 256 4.96 -6.15 17.94
CA VAL A 256 5.92 -5.35 18.72
C VAL A 256 6.23 -6.09 20.02
N PRO A 257 7.46 -6.62 20.19
CA PRO A 257 7.90 -7.20 21.45
C PRO A 257 7.84 -6.20 22.61
N ALA A 258 7.66 -6.71 23.82
CA ALA A 258 7.60 -5.88 25.02
C ALA A 258 8.88 -5.05 25.23
N SER A 259 10.06 -5.60 24.88
CA SER A 259 11.34 -4.90 24.97
C SER A 259 11.38 -3.65 24.07
N CYS A 260 10.95 -3.78 22.80
CA CYS A 260 10.88 -2.67 21.86
C CYS A 260 9.89 -1.60 22.32
N ALA A 261 8.73 -2.00 22.85
CA ALA A 261 7.75 -1.07 23.42
C ALA A 261 8.28 -0.30 24.65
N GLN A 262 9.25 -0.88 25.37
CA GLN A 262 9.92 -0.27 26.52
C GLN A 262 11.16 0.55 26.15
N GLY A 263 11.43 0.73 24.84
CA GLY A 263 12.52 1.59 24.35
C GLY A 263 13.85 0.87 24.12
N ALA A 264 13.86 -0.47 24.05
CA ALA A 264 15.03 -1.19 23.56
C ALA A 264 15.33 -0.80 22.11
N ARG A 265 16.62 -0.84 21.74
CA ARG A 265 17.06 -0.71 20.35
C ARG A 265 16.72 -2.00 19.61
N CYS A 266 15.83 -1.91 18.63
CA CYS A 266 15.27 -3.06 17.94
C CYS A 266 15.62 -3.09 16.46
N ARG A 267 15.44 -4.26 15.85
CA ARG A 267 15.48 -4.44 14.39
C ARG A 267 14.06 -4.43 13.83
N LEU A 268 13.92 -4.21 12.53
CA LEU A 268 12.64 -4.29 11.83
C LEU A 268 12.72 -5.34 10.73
N LEU A 269 11.78 -6.29 10.73
CA LEU A 269 11.55 -7.22 9.63
C LEU A 269 10.21 -6.92 8.97
N VAL A 270 10.20 -6.62 7.67
CA VAL A 270 8.98 -6.46 6.87
C VAL A 270 8.62 -7.80 6.24
N ALA A 271 7.60 -8.48 6.76
CA ALA A 271 7.17 -9.81 6.34
C ALA A 271 5.95 -9.74 5.40
N LEU A 272 6.13 -10.20 4.16
CA LEU A 272 5.18 -10.05 3.06
C LEU A 272 4.57 -11.39 2.66
N HIS A 273 3.26 -11.50 2.87
CA HIS A 273 2.50 -12.69 2.49
C HIS A 273 2.45 -12.88 0.96
N GLY A 274 2.17 -14.10 0.51
CA GLY A 274 1.99 -14.43 -0.90
C GLY A 274 0.60 -14.11 -1.44
N CYS A 275 0.37 -14.46 -2.72
CA CYS A 275 -0.97 -14.42 -3.29
C CYS A 275 -1.93 -15.28 -2.47
N LYS A 276 -3.19 -14.87 -2.34
CA LYS A 276 -4.25 -15.58 -1.60
C LYS A 276 -4.00 -15.73 -0.08
N GLN A 277 -3.04 -14.98 0.46
CA GLN A 277 -2.67 -15.00 1.89
C GLN A 277 -2.86 -13.64 2.58
N GLY A 278 -3.45 -12.66 1.90
CA GLY A 278 -3.77 -11.35 2.51
C GLY A 278 -4.94 -11.46 3.47
N TYR A 279 -4.95 -10.64 4.51
CA TYR A 279 -5.96 -10.65 5.58
C TYR A 279 -7.42 -10.69 5.05
N ALA A 280 -7.72 -9.85 4.06
CA ALA A 280 -9.06 -9.74 3.47
C ALA A 280 -9.39 -10.83 2.43
N TYR A 281 -8.44 -11.71 2.08
CA TYR A 281 -8.65 -12.70 1.04
C TYR A 281 -9.48 -13.88 1.56
N GLN A 282 -10.77 -13.95 1.20
CA GLN A 282 -11.64 -15.12 1.40
C GLN A 282 -11.58 -15.74 2.82
N GLY A 283 -11.57 -14.91 3.86
CA GLY A 283 -11.53 -15.37 5.25
C GLY A 283 -10.16 -15.91 5.70
N PHE A 284 -9.07 -15.61 4.98
CA PHE A 284 -7.72 -15.99 5.34
C PHE A 284 -7.31 -15.40 6.71
N GLY A 285 -7.66 -14.13 6.96
CA GLY A 285 -7.45 -13.50 8.27
C GLY A 285 -5.96 -13.44 8.65
N THR A 286 -5.66 -13.66 9.93
CA THR A 286 -4.31 -13.52 10.49
C THR A 286 -3.42 -14.77 10.33
N ARG A 287 -3.79 -15.73 9.46
CA ARG A 287 -3.08 -17.02 9.37
C ARG A 287 -1.59 -16.87 9.05
N PHE A 288 -1.21 -15.99 8.12
CA PHE A 288 0.20 -15.73 7.83
C PHE A 288 0.90 -15.07 9.02
N VAL A 289 0.28 -14.04 9.61
CA VAL A 289 0.79 -13.31 10.78
C VAL A 289 1.03 -14.25 11.97
N GLN A 290 0.15 -15.22 12.19
CA GLN A 290 0.23 -16.17 13.30
C GLN A 290 1.08 -17.40 13.01
N GLY A 291 1.16 -17.82 11.75
CA GLY A 291 1.77 -19.09 11.34
C GLY A 291 3.15 -18.96 10.71
N ALA A 292 3.64 -17.75 10.44
CA ALA A 292 4.98 -17.55 9.87
C ALA A 292 6.13 -17.83 10.85
N TYR A 293 5.84 -18.08 12.13
CA TYR A 293 6.83 -18.35 13.18
C TYR A 293 7.86 -17.23 13.42
N LEU A 294 7.58 -16.02 12.92
CA LEU A 294 8.46 -14.85 13.06
C LEU A 294 8.24 -14.10 14.38
N ASN A 295 7.05 -14.17 14.98
CA ASN A 295 6.74 -13.42 16.21
C ASN A 295 7.42 -14.04 17.43
N GLU A 296 7.56 -15.37 17.42
CA GLU A 296 8.22 -16.17 18.44
C GLU A 296 9.72 -15.89 18.48
N TYR A 297 10.33 -15.67 17.31
CA TYR A 297 11.70 -15.18 17.20
C TYR A 297 11.82 -13.69 17.54
N ALA A 298 10.85 -12.88 17.12
CA ALA A 298 10.83 -11.44 17.41
C ALA A 298 10.92 -11.14 18.91
N ASP A 299 10.24 -11.92 19.73
CA ASP A 299 10.17 -11.75 21.18
C ASP A 299 11.51 -11.95 21.89
N THR A 300 12.40 -12.78 21.34
CA THR A 300 13.69 -13.13 21.94
C THR A 300 14.88 -12.44 21.27
N ASN A 301 14.65 -11.66 20.21
CA ASN A 301 15.70 -11.08 19.38
C ASN A 301 15.56 -9.56 19.15
N ASP A 302 14.77 -8.87 19.97
CA ASP A 302 14.53 -7.41 19.88
C ASP A 302 14.20 -7.00 18.43
N MET A 303 13.20 -7.66 17.84
CA MET A 303 12.84 -7.45 16.45
C MET A 303 11.34 -7.18 16.33
N ILE A 304 10.97 -6.05 15.73
CA ILE A 304 9.58 -5.77 15.34
C ILE A 304 9.31 -6.46 14.00
N VAL A 305 8.15 -7.06 13.84
CA VAL A 305 7.72 -7.64 12.55
C VAL A 305 6.54 -6.85 12.01
N LEU A 306 6.73 -6.19 10.87
CA LEU A 306 5.69 -5.49 10.13
C LEU A 306 5.10 -6.43 9.08
N TYR A 307 3.77 -6.54 9.03
CA TYR A 307 3.00 -7.35 8.09
C TYR A 307 2.03 -6.48 7.28
N PRO A 308 2.51 -5.79 6.24
CA PRO A 308 1.64 -5.09 5.30
C PRO A 308 0.71 -6.09 4.60
N GLN A 309 -0.47 -5.66 4.18
CA GLN A 309 -1.50 -6.51 3.56
C GLN A 309 -1.85 -6.03 2.16
N ALA A 310 -1.55 -6.86 1.15
CA ALA A 310 -2.14 -6.71 -0.17
C ALA A 310 -3.59 -7.24 -0.16
N ALA A 311 -4.42 -6.74 -1.09
CA ALA A 311 -5.82 -7.12 -1.22
C ALA A 311 -6.18 -7.36 -2.68
N PRO A 312 -7.15 -8.25 -2.96
CA PRO A 312 -7.61 -8.49 -4.31
C PRO A 312 -8.28 -7.25 -4.91
N THR A 313 -8.08 -6.99 -6.19
CA THR A 313 -8.82 -5.97 -6.91
C THR A 313 -10.23 -6.47 -7.26
N ALA A 314 -11.18 -5.54 -7.35
CA ALA A 314 -12.51 -5.83 -7.91
C ALA A 314 -12.46 -6.12 -9.42
N THR A 315 -11.44 -5.58 -10.11
CA THR A 315 -11.12 -5.93 -11.50
C THR A 315 -10.32 -7.23 -11.56
N LEU A 316 -10.21 -7.83 -12.76
CA LEU A 316 -9.43 -9.04 -12.99
C LEU A 316 -7.90 -8.80 -13.04
N GLU A 317 -7.43 -7.60 -12.71
CA GLU A 317 -6.00 -7.29 -12.77
C GLU A 317 -5.18 -7.99 -11.68
N ASN A 318 -5.72 -8.07 -10.45
CA ASN A 318 -5.11 -8.79 -9.32
C ASN A 318 -6.18 -9.48 -8.44
N PRO A 319 -6.92 -10.49 -8.97
CA PRO A 319 -8.00 -11.15 -8.22
C PRO A 319 -7.50 -12.01 -7.05
N ASN A 320 -6.21 -12.30 -7.00
CA ASN A 320 -5.60 -13.13 -5.96
C ASN A 320 -5.00 -12.33 -4.81
N GLY A 321 -5.07 -10.99 -4.84
CA GLY A 321 -4.49 -10.14 -3.79
C GLY A 321 -2.97 -10.32 -3.64
N CYS A 322 -2.28 -10.48 -4.76
CA CYS A 322 -0.82 -10.53 -4.81
C CYS A 322 -0.23 -9.13 -4.65
N TRP A 323 1.02 -9.04 -4.20
CA TRP A 323 1.80 -7.81 -4.32
C TRP A 323 2.05 -7.44 -5.79
N ASN A 324 2.28 -6.15 -6.07
CA ASN A 324 2.52 -5.65 -7.42
C ASN A 324 3.95 -5.97 -7.85
N TRP A 325 4.11 -7.06 -8.58
CA TRP A 325 5.37 -7.48 -9.18
C TRP A 325 5.32 -7.61 -10.70
N TRP A 326 4.21 -7.17 -11.32
CA TRP A 326 4.03 -7.17 -12.78
C TRP A 326 3.39 -5.90 -13.35
N GLY A 327 3.33 -4.81 -12.58
CA GLY A 327 2.90 -3.49 -13.06
C GLY A 327 1.40 -3.32 -13.28
N TYR A 328 0.55 -3.99 -12.49
CA TYR A 328 -0.91 -3.83 -12.59
C TYR A 328 -1.37 -2.42 -12.15
N LEU A 329 -2.64 -2.09 -12.39
CA LEU A 329 -3.26 -0.79 -12.08
C LEU A 329 -2.52 0.41 -12.70
N GLY A 330 -1.86 0.18 -13.84
CA GLY A 330 -1.09 1.19 -14.57
C GLY A 330 0.15 1.71 -13.83
N ASP A 331 0.60 1.02 -12.78
CA ASP A 331 1.78 1.42 -12.02
C ASP A 331 3.06 1.01 -12.74
N THR A 332 3.60 1.92 -13.56
CA THR A 332 4.85 1.70 -14.30
C THR A 332 6.10 1.80 -13.43
N ALA A 333 5.97 2.30 -12.19
CA ALA A 333 7.05 2.43 -11.23
C ALA A 333 7.04 1.32 -10.16
N TYR A 334 6.21 0.28 -10.32
CA TYR A 334 5.91 -0.75 -9.30
C TYR A 334 7.12 -1.40 -8.59
N ALA A 335 8.28 -1.45 -9.24
CA ALA A 335 9.50 -2.05 -8.72
C ALA A 335 10.56 -1.04 -8.25
N GLN A 336 10.31 0.27 -8.33
CA GLN A 336 11.33 1.31 -8.12
C GLN A 336 10.81 2.47 -7.24
N HIS A 337 11.62 3.51 -7.01
CA HIS A 337 11.19 4.73 -6.33
C HIS A 337 9.91 5.31 -6.96
N GLY A 338 8.95 5.69 -6.13
CA GLY A 338 7.62 6.16 -6.56
C GLY A 338 6.62 5.05 -6.92
N GLY A 339 7.01 3.77 -6.88
CA GLY A 339 6.09 2.63 -7.00
C GLY A 339 5.08 2.62 -5.87
N LYS A 340 3.79 2.45 -6.19
CA LYS A 340 2.71 2.80 -5.25
C LYS A 340 2.68 1.92 -4.00
N GLN A 341 2.81 0.61 -4.17
CA GLN A 341 2.84 -0.33 -3.03
C GLN A 341 4.15 -0.26 -2.27
N ILE A 342 5.28 -0.09 -2.97
CA ILE A 342 6.58 0.06 -2.32
C ILE A 342 6.59 1.32 -1.44
N GLU A 343 6.11 2.46 -1.94
CA GLU A 343 6.03 3.68 -1.14
C GLU A 343 5.06 3.56 0.04
N ALA A 344 3.98 2.79 -0.10
CA ALA A 344 3.10 2.50 1.02
C ALA A 344 3.81 1.74 2.14
N VAL A 345 4.55 0.68 1.78
CA VAL A 345 5.36 -0.09 2.75
C VAL A 345 6.48 0.79 3.33
N MET A 346 7.16 1.59 2.51
CA MET A 346 8.19 2.51 2.99
C MET A 346 7.63 3.60 3.92
N GLY A 347 6.40 4.05 3.71
CA GLY A 347 5.69 4.92 4.65
C GLY A 347 5.54 4.28 6.03
N MET A 348 5.17 2.99 6.07
CA MET A 348 5.07 2.22 7.32
C MET A 348 6.44 2.03 7.99
N VAL A 349 7.48 1.71 7.21
CA VAL A 349 8.87 1.60 7.70
C VAL A 349 9.35 2.92 8.29
N ARG A 350 9.16 4.04 7.60
CA ARG A 350 9.55 5.38 8.09
C ARG A 350 8.83 5.75 9.38
N ALA A 351 7.53 5.43 9.50
CA ALA A 351 6.77 5.64 10.72
C ALA A 351 7.36 4.85 11.90
N LEU A 352 7.66 3.56 11.70
CA LEU A 352 8.27 2.72 12.73
C LEU A 352 9.68 3.17 13.14
N ARG A 353 10.44 3.78 12.22
CA ARG A 353 11.78 4.33 12.51
C ARG A 353 11.76 5.72 13.16
N GLY A 354 10.59 6.34 13.31
CA GLY A 354 10.46 7.74 13.76
C GLY A 354 11.08 8.76 12.79
N THR A 355 11.48 8.34 11.58
CA THR A 355 12.04 9.21 10.53
C THR A 355 10.98 9.67 9.54
N GLY A 356 9.77 9.13 9.63
CA GLY A 356 8.57 9.69 9.04
C GLY A 356 7.61 10.09 10.15
N THR A 357 7.35 11.38 10.28
CA THR A 357 6.09 11.84 10.87
C THR A 357 4.98 11.16 10.06
N PRO A 358 3.98 10.48 10.66
CA PRO A 358 2.75 10.22 9.95
C PRO A 358 2.31 11.60 9.42
N PRO A 359 2.05 11.75 8.11
CA PRO A 359 1.41 12.96 7.68
C PRO A 359 0.02 12.86 8.34
N GLU A 360 -0.18 13.64 9.41
CA GLU A 360 -1.39 13.62 10.23
C GLU A 360 -2.55 13.94 9.30
N SER A 361 -3.20 12.88 8.83
CA SER A 361 -4.31 13.00 7.91
C SER A 361 -5.45 13.65 8.66
N GLY A 362 -5.84 14.85 8.25
CA GLY A 362 -6.87 15.62 8.91
C GLY A 362 -7.84 16.21 7.90
N ARG A 363 -9.03 16.56 8.40
CA ARG A 363 -10.05 17.26 7.63
C ARG A 363 -10.41 18.55 8.36
N THR A 364 -10.39 19.65 7.64
CA THR A 364 -10.90 20.95 8.11
C THR A 364 -12.09 21.34 7.24
N VAL A 365 -13.15 21.84 7.86
CA VAL A 365 -14.30 22.44 7.17
C VAL A 365 -14.31 23.93 7.52
N LEU A 366 -14.14 24.78 6.52
CA LEU A 366 -14.20 26.23 6.65
C LEU A 366 -15.57 26.70 6.16
N SER A 367 -16.27 27.49 6.97
CA SER A 367 -17.44 28.24 6.50
C SER A 367 -16.99 29.51 5.81
N SER A 368 -17.75 29.96 4.81
CA SER A 368 -17.50 31.24 4.15
C SER A 368 -17.71 32.42 5.10
N THR A 369 -17.10 33.56 4.77
CA THR A 369 -17.07 34.75 5.62
C THR A 369 -18.13 35.71 5.14
N ASP A 370 -19.31 35.68 5.76
CA ASP A 370 -20.51 36.44 5.37
C ASP A 370 -20.24 37.92 5.05
N ALA A 371 -19.43 38.61 5.86
CA ALA A 371 -19.08 40.02 5.64
C ALA A 371 -18.25 40.30 4.36
N GLU A 372 -17.70 39.27 3.75
CA GLU A 372 -16.87 39.29 2.54
C GLU A 372 -17.52 38.49 1.39
N ASP A 373 -18.71 37.95 1.63
CA ASP A 373 -19.49 37.20 0.64
C ASP A 373 -20.46 38.16 -0.07
N GLY A 374 -20.97 37.71 -1.21
CA GLY A 374 -21.97 38.48 -1.96
C GLY A 374 -22.09 37.99 -3.39
N TYR A 375 -22.80 38.75 -4.22
CA TYR A 375 -22.86 38.46 -5.65
C TYR A 375 -22.81 39.74 -6.47
N VAL A 376 -22.21 39.63 -7.66
CA VAL A 376 -22.16 40.69 -8.66
C VAL A 376 -23.05 40.34 -9.82
N LYS A 377 -23.59 41.37 -10.48
CA LYS A 377 -24.45 41.23 -11.64
C LYS A 377 -24.08 42.21 -12.74
N ALA A 378 -24.13 41.76 -14.00
CA ALA A 378 -23.85 42.57 -15.17
C ALA A 378 -24.73 42.16 -16.37
N ALA A 379 -24.69 42.94 -17.44
CA ALA A 379 -25.20 42.49 -18.73
C ALA A 379 -24.39 41.27 -19.24
N ALA A 380 -24.92 40.55 -20.24
CA ALA A 380 -24.28 39.33 -20.76
C ALA A 380 -22.90 39.58 -21.39
N ASP A 381 -22.67 40.79 -21.90
CA ASP A 381 -21.36 41.27 -22.38
C ASP A 381 -20.43 41.75 -21.27
N GLY A 382 -20.89 41.72 -20.02
CA GLY A 382 -20.18 42.17 -18.83
C GLY A 382 -20.29 43.66 -18.53
N SER A 383 -21.02 44.43 -19.34
CA SER A 383 -21.21 45.87 -19.11
C SER A 383 -22.14 46.14 -17.91
N GLY A 384 -21.95 47.30 -17.28
CA GLY A 384 -22.82 47.75 -16.19
C GLY A 384 -22.76 46.89 -14.93
N ALA A 385 -21.60 46.30 -14.63
CA ALA A 385 -21.40 45.51 -13.42
C ALA A 385 -21.75 46.30 -12.15
N SER A 386 -22.44 45.64 -11.23
CA SER A 386 -22.88 46.21 -9.95
C SER A 386 -23.00 45.10 -8.91
N VAL A 387 -22.90 45.44 -7.63
CA VAL A 387 -23.19 44.51 -6.53
C VAL A 387 -24.69 44.19 -6.51
N GLY A 388 -25.01 42.94 -6.19
CA GLY A 388 -26.36 42.45 -5.95
C GLY A 388 -26.97 43.04 -4.67
N THR A 389 -28.30 43.08 -4.59
CA THR A 389 -29.00 43.75 -3.48
C THR A 389 -30.07 42.87 -2.83
N LEU A 390 -30.16 41.60 -3.23
CA LEU A 390 -31.19 40.68 -2.75
C LEU A 390 -30.63 39.59 -1.83
N GLU A 391 -29.37 39.71 -1.44
CA GLU A 391 -28.69 38.75 -0.57
C GLU A 391 -29.42 38.56 0.75
N ASP A 392 -29.74 39.66 1.43
CA ASP A 392 -30.50 39.64 2.68
C ASP A 392 -31.88 39.01 2.54
N LEU A 393 -32.47 38.97 1.34
CA LEU A 393 -33.83 38.46 1.13
C LEU A 393 -33.84 37.00 0.67
N TYR A 394 -32.95 36.62 -0.24
CA TYR A 394 -32.98 35.34 -0.94
C TYR A 394 -31.66 34.58 -0.89
N GLY A 395 -30.56 35.25 -0.54
CA GLY A 395 -29.19 34.74 -0.56
C GLY A 395 -28.42 35.06 -1.83
N LEU A 396 -27.36 34.31 -2.13
CA LEU A 396 -26.42 34.62 -3.21
C LEU A 396 -26.94 34.16 -4.56
N ALA A 397 -27.02 35.06 -5.54
CA ALA A 397 -27.61 34.74 -6.85
C ALA A 397 -26.60 34.16 -7.84
N LEU A 398 -27.07 33.17 -8.63
CA LEU A 398 -26.36 32.58 -9.77
C LEU A 398 -27.26 32.49 -10.99
N GLY A 399 -26.71 32.73 -12.18
CA GLY A 399 -27.47 32.65 -13.44
C GLY A 399 -28.14 33.98 -13.80
N ARG A 400 -29.13 33.97 -14.70
CA ARG A 400 -29.74 35.19 -15.24
C ARG A 400 -31.07 35.51 -14.57
N GLY A 401 -31.13 36.67 -13.91
CA GLY A 401 -32.30 37.17 -13.20
C GLY A 401 -33.39 37.71 -14.13
N THR A 402 -34.54 38.05 -13.54
CA THR A 402 -35.66 38.70 -14.25
C THR A 402 -35.35 40.12 -14.70
N ASP A 403 -34.37 40.78 -14.08
CA ASP A 403 -33.81 42.07 -14.52
C ASP A 403 -32.92 41.94 -15.77
N GLY A 404 -32.78 40.73 -16.31
CA GLY A 404 -32.01 40.43 -17.50
C GLY A 404 -30.49 40.39 -17.27
N ARG A 405 -30.01 40.61 -16.04
CA ARG A 405 -28.59 40.56 -15.69
C ARG A 405 -28.16 39.15 -15.30
N VAL A 406 -26.90 38.84 -15.59
CA VAL A 406 -26.24 37.59 -15.22
C VAL A 406 -25.54 37.79 -13.89
N ASN A 407 -25.71 36.84 -12.96
CA ASN A 407 -25.20 36.90 -11.61
C ASN A 407 -24.05 35.91 -11.43
N ARG A 408 -23.02 36.33 -10.69
CA ARG A 408 -21.90 35.50 -10.21
C ARG A 408 -21.77 35.76 -8.72
N LEU A 409 -21.76 34.70 -7.90
CA LEU A 409 -21.49 34.86 -6.48
C LEU A 409 -19.99 34.85 -6.21
N VAL A 410 -19.57 35.51 -5.14
CA VAL A 410 -18.22 35.55 -4.60
C VAL A 410 -18.31 35.13 -3.14
N VAL A 411 -17.51 34.15 -2.74
CA VAL A 411 -17.43 33.67 -1.35
C VAL A 411 -15.98 33.61 -0.89
N SER A 412 -15.76 33.93 0.37
CA SER A 412 -14.45 34.20 0.97
C SER A 412 -14.17 33.23 2.11
N PHE A 413 -13.00 32.59 2.10
CA PHE A 413 -12.58 31.67 3.16
C PHE A 413 -11.26 32.11 3.77
N ASP A 414 -11.19 32.15 5.10
CA ASP A 414 -9.93 32.26 5.84
C ASP A 414 -9.17 30.93 5.77
N THR A 415 -8.43 30.75 4.67
CA THR A 415 -7.65 29.54 4.39
C THR A 415 -6.35 29.45 5.19
N SER A 416 -6.01 30.49 5.97
CA SER A 416 -4.92 30.42 6.96
C SER A 416 -5.21 29.43 8.09
N ARG A 417 -6.48 29.09 8.31
CA ARG A 417 -6.93 28.10 9.31
C ARG A 417 -6.65 26.65 8.92
N ILE A 418 -6.18 26.40 7.70
CA ILE A 418 -5.76 25.06 7.32
C ILE A 418 -4.36 24.83 7.93
N PRO A 419 -4.10 23.71 8.63
CA PRO A 419 -2.86 23.54 9.37
C PRO A 419 -1.60 23.73 8.52
N ALA A 420 -0.66 24.51 9.06
CA ALA A 420 0.62 24.78 8.43
C ALA A 420 1.48 23.51 8.29
N GLY A 421 2.29 23.45 7.25
CA GLY A 421 3.21 22.32 7.00
C GLY A 421 2.53 21.03 6.51
N LYS A 422 1.20 21.01 6.34
CA LYS A 422 0.47 19.88 5.77
C LYS A 422 0.34 19.99 4.25
N GLU A 423 0.41 18.87 3.55
CA GLU A 423 0.09 18.76 2.12
C GLU A 423 -1.43 18.66 1.96
N ILE A 424 -2.04 19.52 1.14
CA ILE A 424 -3.47 19.39 0.81
C ILE A 424 -3.63 18.27 -0.21
N THR A 425 -4.40 17.24 0.13
CA THR A 425 -4.66 16.10 -0.75
C THR A 425 -5.95 16.28 -1.55
N ARG A 426 -6.94 16.97 -0.97
CA ARG A 426 -8.26 17.16 -1.58
C ARG A 426 -8.94 18.40 -1.01
N ALA A 427 -9.70 19.11 -1.84
CA ALA A 427 -10.59 20.16 -1.36
C ALA A 427 -11.81 20.33 -2.28
N TRP A 428 -12.96 20.71 -1.73
CA TRP A 428 -14.19 20.93 -2.49
C TRP A 428 -15.13 21.91 -1.76
N LEU A 429 -16.00 22.56 -2.53
CA LEU A 429 -17.05 23.43 -2.00
C LEU A 429 -18.35 22.64 -1.80
N THR A 430 -19.15 23.04 -0.81
CA THR A 430 -20.54 22.61 -0.64
C THR A 430 -21.44 23.84 -0.66
N VAL A 431 -22.42 23.85 -1.56
CA VAL A 431 -23.42 24.92 -1.71
C VAL A 431 -24.80 24.37 -1.41
N THR A 432 -25.68 25.16 -0.80
CA THR A 432 -27.06 24.78 -0.51
C THR A 432 -28.01 25.67 -1.27
N ARG A 433 -28.91 25.11 -2.08
CA ARG A 433 -29.90 25.89 -2.84
C ARG A 433 -31.09 26.24 -1.95
N SER A 434 -31.53 27.50 -1.99
CA SER A 434 -32.78 27.95 -1.34
C SER A 434 -33.96 27.97 -2.31
N SER A 435 -33.79 28.68 -3.43
CA SER A 435 -34.85 28.94 -4.40
C SER A 435 -34.27 29.18 -5.80
N GLY A 436 -35.12 29.42 -6.79
CA GLY A 436 -34.72 29.72 -8.15
C GLY A 436 -35.88 29.62 -9.13
N SER A 437 -35.65 30.05 -10.37
CA SER A 437 -36.62 29.96 -11.46
C SER A 437 -35.91 29.53 -12.74
N GLY A 438 -36.55 28.65 -13.52
CA GLY A 438 -35.94 28.04 -14.70
C GLY A 438 -34.79 27.09 -14.35
N ASP A 439 -34.06 26.66 -15.38
CA ASP A 439 -32.89 25.81 -15.25
C ASP A 439 -31.67 26.43 -15.95
N PRO A 440 -30.74 27.04 -15.20
CA PRO A 440 -29.54 27.64 -15.78
C PRO A 440 -28.54 26.61 -16.33
N TRP A 441 -28.60 25.33 -15.94
CA TRP A 441 -27.78 24.27 -16.54
C TRP A 441 -28.31 23.84 -17.92
N ALA A 442 -29.61 24.01 -18.17
CA ALA A 442 -30.23 23.74 -19.47
C ALA A 442 -30.25 24.97 -20.41
N SER A 443 -29.77 26.13 -19.97
CA SER A 443 -29.75 27.36 -20.77
C SER A 443 -28.35 28.00 -20.82
N PRO A 444 -27.63 27.89 -21.97
CA PRO A 444 -27.89 26.98 -23.09
C PRO A 444 -27.77 25.49 -22.68
N ALA A 445 -28.20 24.56 -23.54
CA ALA A 445 -28.11 23.14 -23.22
C ALA A 445 -26.66 22.71 -22.90
N GLY A 446 -26.47 22.04 -21.75
CA GLY A 446 -25.14 21.61 -21.29
C GLY A 446 -24.31 22.73 -20.66
N ASN A 447 -24.94 23.79 -20.17
CA ASN A 447 -24.25 24.84 -19.42
C ASN A 447 -23.68 24.27 -18.11
N ARG A 448 -22.62 24.90 -17.62
CA ARG A 448 -21.82 24.40 -16.49
C ARG A 448 -21.66 25.49 -15.46
N LEU A 449 -21.93 25.18 -14.19
CA LEU A 449 -21.57 26.05 -13.08
C LEU A 449 -20.10 25.83 -12.74
N LEU A 450 -19.28 26.83 -13.05
CA LEU A 450 -17.84 26.81 -12.82
C LEU A 450 -17.50 27.54 -11.53
N VAL A 451 -16.43 27.09 -10.90
CA VAL A 451 -15.83 27.69 -9.71
C VAL A 451 -14.47 28.23 -10.13
N ASP A 452 -14.30 29.55 -10.08
CA ASP A 452 -12.99 30.19 -10.19
C ASP A 452 -12.38 30.37 -8.79
N LEU A 453 -11.05 30.30 -8.67
CA LEU A 453 -10.31 30.54 -7.43
C LEU A 453 -9.40 31.75 -7.58
N ARG A 454 -9.33 32.58 -6.53
CA ARG A 454 -8.37 33.66 -6.36
C ARG A 454 -7.57 33.45 -5.08
N SER A 455 -6.24 33.46 -5.20
CA SER A 455 -5.34 33.50 -4.05
C SER A 455 -5.32 34.93 -3.51
N GLY A 456 -5.97 35.17 -2.37
CA GLY A 456 -6.38 36.51 -1.95
C GLY A 456 -7.79 36.88 -2.45
N CYS A 457 -8.04 38.17 -2.64
CA CYS A 457 -9.32 38.72 -3.05
C CYS A 457 -9.31 39.10 -4.55
N PHE A 458 -10.47 39.05 -5.22
CA PHE A 458 -10.62 39.36 -6.64
C PHE A 458 -10.37 40.85 -6.89
N GLY A 459 -10.98 41.72 -6.10
CA GLY A 459 -10.64 43.13 -5.92
C GLY A 459 -10.36 43.43 -4.44
N GLY A 460 -11.18 44.27 -3.83
CA GLY A 460 -11.35 44.30 -2.37
C GLY A 460 -11.85 42.95 -1.83
N CYS A 461 -11.70 42.72 -0.52
CA CYS A 461 -12.25 41.51 0.09
C CYS A 461 -13.75 41.62 0.35
N ALA A 462 -14.29 42.84 0.49
CA ALA A 462 -15.72 43.08 0.38
C ALA A 462 -16.13 43.09 -1.11
N VAL A 463 -17.26 42.46 -1.42
CA VAL A 463 -17.73 42.34 -2.80
C VAL A 463 -18.00 43.70 -3.44
N GLU A 464 -17.45 43.92 -4.62
CA GLU A 464 -17.55 45.15 -5.38
C GLU A 464 -17.81 44.89 -6.86
N ALA A 465 -18.25 45.93 -7.59
CA ALA A 465 -18.58 45.80 -9.01
C ALA A 465 -17.41 45.27 -9.87
N GLY A 466 -16.17 45.58 -9.47
CA GLY A 466 -14.94 45.13 -10.15
C GLY A 466 -14.73 43.62 -10.13
N ASP A 467 -15.30 42.90 -9.15
CA ASP A 467 -15.16 41.45 -9.02
C ASP A 467 -15.77 40.69 -10.21
N TRP A 468 -16.63 41.34 -10.99
CA TRP A 468 -17.17 40.77 -12.21
C TRP A 468 -16.07 40.37 -13.21
N SER A 469 -15.11 41.27 -13.46
CA SER A 469 -14.06 41.14 -14.48
C SER A 469 -12.68 40.84 -13.89
N ALA A 470 -12.54 40.89 -12.56
CA ALA A 470 -11.30 40.56 -11.87
C ALA A 470 -10.78 39.17 -12.28
N ALA A 471 -9.47 39.08 -12.54
CA ALA A 471 -8.84 37.85 -12.99
C ALA A 471 -8.75 36.82 -11.86
N ALA A 472 -9.15 35.58 -12.13
CA ALA A 472 -8.90 34.46 -11.22
C ALA A 472 -7.42 34.08 -11.21
N SER A 473 -6.93 33.54 -10.09
CA SER A 473 -5.65 32.83 -10.07
C SER A 473 -5.76 31.51 -10.82
N VAL A 474 -6.90 30.82 -10.67
CA VAL A 474 -7.22 29.58 -11.39
C VAL A 474 -8.67 29.66 -11.85
N ALA A 475 -8.89 29.84 -13.15
CA ALA A 475 -10.23 29.79 -13.73
C ALA A 475 -10.70 28.34 -13.88
N GLY A 476 -11.98 28.06 -13.59
CA GLY A 476 -12.51 26.69 -13.66
C GLY A 476 -11.81 25.71 -12.72
N ALA A 477 -11.42 26.17 -11.52
CA ALA A 477 -10.83 25.40 -10.44
C ALA A 477 -11.64 24.15 -10.08
N ALA A 478 -12.97 24.23 -10.17
CA ALA A 478 -13.89 23.09 -10.04
C ALA A 478 -15.19 23.36 -10.80
N ARG A 479 -16.11 22.38 -10.78
CA ARG A 479 -17.48 22.55 -11.27
C ARG A 479 -18.49 21.99 -10.28
N ILE A 480 -19.72 22.47 -10.35
CA ILE A 480 -20.86 21.93 -9.60
C ILE A 480 -21.88 21.40 -10.61
N ASP A 481 -22.19 20.11 -10.52
CA ASP A 481 -23.16 19.45 -11.38
C ASP A 481 -24.60 19.91 -11.03
N ALA A 482 -25.54 19.74 -11.96
CA ALA A 482 -26.90 20.24 -11.81
C ALA A 482 -27.61 19.62 -10.60
N PHE A 483 -28.31 20.45 -9.82
CA PHE A 483 -29.05 20.01 -8.63
C PHE A 483 -30.35 20.82 -8.44
N ALA A 484 -31.44 20.12 -8.12
CA ALA A 484 -32.78 20.70 -8.07
C ALA A 484 -33.13 21.29 -6.69
N SER A 485 -32.59 20.71 -5.61
CA SER A 485 -32.84 21.14 -4.22
C SER A 485 -31.71 20.65 -3.30
N GLY A 486 -31.67 21.15 -2.06
CA GLY A 486 -30.71 20.72 -1.06
C GLY A 486 -29.28 21.19 -1.34
N SER A 487 -28.31 20.42 -0.84
CA SER A 487 -26.89 20.73 -0.98
C SER A 487 -26.26 19.95 -2.13
N ALA A 488 -25.31 20.60 -2.82
CA ALA A 488 -24.45 19.97 -3.81
C ALA A 488 -22.99 20.26 -3.48
N VAL A 489 -22.12 19.30 -3.82
CA VAL A 489 -20.67 19.45 -3.71
C VAL A 489 -20.08 19.73 -5.09
N SER A 490 -19.01 20.51 -5.13
CA SER A 490 -18.21 20.62 -6.34
C SER A 490 -17.44 19.32 -6.61
N THR A 491 -16.95 19.16 -7.83
CA THR A 491 -15.78 18.32 -8.07
C THR A 491 -14.63 18.79 -7.17
N ASP A 492 -13.64 17.93 -6.98
CA ASP A 492 -12.42 18.34 -6.31
C ASP A 492 -11.78 19.52 -7.03
N LEU A 493 -11.20 20.43 -6.25
CA LEU A 493 -10.36 21.49 -6.77
C LEU A 493 -9.22 20.86 -7.59
N SER A 494 -8.93 21.44 -8.75
CA SER A 494 -7.80 21.00 -9.58
C SER A 494 -6.48 21.11 -8.82
N ALA A 495 -5.45 20.37 -9.25
CA ALA A 495 -4.12 20.45 -8.62
C ALA A 495 -3.56 21.89 -8.60
N GLN A 496 -3.82 22.67 -9.65
CA GLN A 496 -3.44 24.09 -9.70
C GLN A 496 -4.21 24.93 -8.67
N ALA A 497 -5.49 24.65 -8.48
CA ALA A 497 -6.31 25.33 -7.47
C ALA A 497 -5.89 24.97 -6.04
N LEU A 498 -5.58 23.70 -5.76
CA LEU A 498 -5.03 23.29 -4.46
C LEU A 498 -3.73 24.05 -4.12
N ALA A 499 -2.82 24.17 -5.10
CA ALA A 499 -1.58 24.92 -4.95
C ALA A 499 -1.79 26.44 -4.79
N ALA A 500 -2.91 26.97 -5.27
CA ALA A 500 -3.24 28.39 -5.22
C ALA A 500 -4.01 28.81 -3.95
N LEU A 501 -4.41 27.87 -3.09
CA LEU A 501 -5.03 28.18 -1.79
C LEU A 501 -4.06 29.04 -0.95
N ASN A 502 -4.52 30.23 -0.54
CA ASN A 502 -3.70 31.17 0.20
C ASN A 502 -3.54 30.72 1.67
N ARG A 503 -2.50 29.93 1.95
CA ARG A 503 -2.19 29.40 3.29
C ARG A 503 -1.87 30.47 4.34
N GLY A 504 -1.72 31.73 3.93
CA GLY A 504 -1.44 32.86 4.82
C GLY A 504 -2.59 33.84 4.99
N GLY A 505 -3.77 33.58 4.41
CA GLY A 505 -4.89 34.51 4.50
C GLY A 505 -6.13 34.05 3.73
N VAL A 506 -6.84 35.00 3.13
CA VAL A 506 -8.10 34.77 2.43
C VAL A 506 -7.88 34.10 1.07
N THR A 507 -8.74 33.15 0.73
CA THR A 507 -8.98 32.68 -0.64
C THR A 507 -10.42 32.96 -1.02
N GLN A 508 -10.65 33.65 -2.14
CA GLN A 508 -11.98 33.85 -2.70
C GLN A 508 -12.29 32.86 -3.81
N PHE A 509 -13.55 32.43 -3.88
CA PHE A 509 -14.10 31.68 -4.99
C PHE A 509 -15.21 32.47 -5.65
N ARG A 510 -15.20 32.50 -6.98
CA ARG A 510 -16.29 33.10 -7.78
C ARG A 510 -17.00 32.02 -8.55
N LEU A 511 -18.29 31.84 -8.28
CA LEU A 511 -19.11 30.86 -8.96
C LEU A 511 -19.94 31.54 -10.04
N GLY A 512 -19.96 30.95 -11.23
CA GLY A 512 -20.69 31.49 -12.37
C GLY A 512 -20.93 30.45 -13.45
N PHE A 513 -22.04 30.61 -14.17
CA PHE A 513 -22.31 29.77 -15.33
C PHE A 513 -21.35 30.12 -16.47
N ALA A 514 -20.81 29.10 -17.13
CA ALA A 514 -19.85 29.24 -18.23
C ALA A 514 -20.40 30.07 -19.40
N ALA A 515 -21.71 29.96 -19.66
CA ALA A 515 -22.44 30.80 -20.59
C ALA A 515 -23.59 31.53 -19.88
N ALA A 516 -23.89 32.74 -20.33
CA ALA A 516 -25.08 33.48 -19.89
C ALA A 516 -26.35 32.73 -20.34
N PRO A 517 -27.29 32.42 -19.42
CA PRO A 517 -28.59 31.90 -19.84
C PRO A 517 -29.32 32.86 -20.80
N THR A 518 -30.03 32.30 -21.78
CA THR A 518 -30.72 33.08 -22.82
C THR A 518 -32.00 33.74 -22.33
N GLY A 519 -32.60 33.20 -21.27
CA GLY A 519 -33.81 33.68 -20.61
C GLY A 519 -33.62 33.82 -19.10
N THR A 520 -34.71 34.05 -18.37
CA THR A 520 -34.69 34.01 -16.90
C THR A 520 -34.43 32.58 -16.44
N ALA A 521 -33.24 32.33 -15.91
CA ALA A 521 -32.83 31.04 -15.39
C ALA A 521 -31.77 31.26 -14.31
N TYR A 522 -32.14 31.10 -13.04
CA TYR A 522 -31.28 31.42 -11.91
C TYR A 522 -31.61 30.54 -10.69
N LEU A 523 -30.66 30.50 -9.77
CA LEU A 523 -30.86 29.98 -8.42
C LEU A 523 -30.27 30.92 -7.38
N PHE A 524 -30.78 30.80 -6.17
CA PHE A 524 -30.20 31.40 -4.98
C PHE A 524 -29.55 30.33 -4.10
N VAL A 525 -28.34 30.62 -3.63
CA VAL A 525 -27.67 29.88 -2.57
C VAL A 525 -28.18 30.40 -1.23
N ASN A 526 -28.49 29.50 -0.31
CA ASN A 526 -29.18 29.77 0.94
C ASN A 526 -28.34 30.64 1.87
N ARG A 527 -28.88 31.80 2.28
CA ARG A 527 -28.26 32.71 3.25
C ARG A 527 -28.11 32.09 4.65
N ASP A 528 -29.00 31.17 5.02
CA ASP A 528 -29.02 30.56 6.36
C ASP A 528 -28.09 29.33 6.44
N ALA A 529 -27.45 28.96 5.32
CA ALA A 529 -26.50 27.84 5.24
C ALA A 529 -25.24 28.28 4.49
N PRO A 530 -24.15 28.64 5.20
CA PRO A 530 -22.95 29.18 4.56
C PRO A 530 -22.36 28.17 3.59
N VAL A 531 -21.72 28.69 2.54
CA VAL A 531 -20.94 27.84 1.65
C VAL A 531 -19.74 27.32 2.44
N THR A 532 -19.46 26.03 2.35
CA THR A 532 -18.31 25.45 3.07
C THR A 532 -17.23 24.97 2.13
N LEU A 533 -15.96 25.24 2.46
CA LEU A 533 -14.79 24.64 1.85
C LEU A 533 -14.30 23.51 2.77
N THR A 534 -14.39 22.26 2.29
CA THR A 534 -13.77 21.12 2.98
C THR A 534 -12.38 20.91 2.42
N VAL A 535 -11.39 20.72 3.30
CA VAL A 535 -9.99 20.49 2.95
C VAL A 535 -9.47 19.27 3.70
N GLU A 536 -8.99 18.29 2.95
CA GLU A 536 -8.27 17.12 3.46
C GLU A 536 -6.78 17.34 3.26
N TYR A 537 -5.99 17.02 4.28
CA TYR A 537 -4.55 17.23 4.28
C TYR A 537 -3.83 16.10 5.00
N ARG A 538 -2.52 16.01 4.79
CA ARG A 538 -1.64 15.04 5.44
C ARG A 538 -0.34 15.72 5.85
#